data_AF-A0A849RZE0-F1
#
_entry.id   AF-A0A849RZE0-F1
#
_cell.length_a   1.000
_cell.length_b   1.000
_cell.length_c   1.000
_cell.angle_alpha   90.00
_cell.angle_beta   90.00
_cell.angle_gamma   90.00
#
_symmetry.space_group_name_H-M   'P 1'
#
loop_
_entity.id
_entity.type
_entity.pdbx_description
1 polymer ?
#
loop_
_entity_poly.entity_id
_entity_poly.type
_entity_poly.pdbx_seq_one_letter_code
_entity_poly.pdbx_strand_id
1 'polypeptide(L)'
;MDTFTLFLKTILFRPYVFAFLAAFLFAAIMLIGWPRTWRFWLISWATAFVCEYSSTRTGIPFGWYHYNGSTVGQELYFSDVPFMDSISFSFLLYAAYCVALCLLLPIGQSPPSTRSI
;
A
#
# COMPACT_ATOMS: atom_id res chain seq x y z
N MET A 1 -14.88 22.55 -6.15
CA MET A 1 -14.74 22.04 -4.77
C MET A 1 -13.26 22.01 -4.47
N ASP A 2 -12.86 22.43 -3.27
CA ASP A 2 -11.45 22.51 -2.91
C ASP A 2 -10.85 21.11 -2.79
N THR A 3 -9.61 20.93 -3.25
CA THR A 3 -8.86 19.66 -3.20
C THR A 3 -8.81 19.08 -1.79
N PHE A 4 -8.74 19.96 -0.79
CA PHE A 4 -8.77 19.59 0.63
C PHE A 4 -10.10 18.94 1.05
N THR A 5 -11.23 19.45 0.55
CA THR A 5 -12.56 18.86 0.81
C THR A 5 -12.69 17.47 0.19
N LEU A 6 -12.15 17.26 -1.01
CA LEU A 6 -12.11 15.94 -1.65
C LEU A 6 -11.26 14.96 -0.88
N PHE A 7 -10.10 15.39 -0.38
CA PHE A 7 -9.24 14.56 0.46
C PHE A 7 -9.95 14.10 1.74
N LEU A 8 -10.60 15.03 2.46
CA LEU A 8 -11.37 14.68 3.67
C LEU A 8 -12.53 13.73 3.38
N LYS A 9 -13.26 13.95 2.29
CA LYS A 9 -14.31 13.02 1.86
C LYS A 9 -13.73 11.65 1.52
N THR A 10 -12.56 11.59 0.91
CA THR A 10 -11.90 10.31 0.61
C THR A 10 -11.57 9.54 1.88
N ILE A 11 -11.08 10.23 2.93
CA ILE A 11 -10.87 9.63 4.26
C ILE A 11 -12.19 9.09 4.82
N LEU A 12 -13.27 9.86 4.70
CA LEU A 12 -14.58 9.47 5.22
C LEU A 12 -15.21 8.29 4.45
N PHE A 13 -15.04 8.25 3.12
CA PHE A 13 -15.56 7.18 2.27
C PHE A 13 -14.75 5.88 2.39
N ARG A 14 -13.45 5.97 2.67
CA ARG A 14 -12.54 4.81 2.72
C ARG A 14 -11.67 4.79 3.98
N PRO A 15 -12.27 4.80 5.19
CA PRO A 15 -11.50 4.85 6.44
C PRO A 15 -10.56 3.65 6.59
N TYR A 16 -10.92 2.49 6.04
CA TYR A 16 -10.11 1.28 6.06
C TYR A 16 -8.77 1.44 5.35
N VAL A 17 -8.68 2.18 4.23
CA VAL A 17 -7.42 2.39 3.49
C VAL A 17 -6.41 3.12 4.38
N PHE A 18 -6.86 4.13 5.11
CA PHE A 18 -6.01 4.90 6.01
C PHE A 18 -5.63 4.11 7.26
N ALA A 19 -6.53 3.30 7.80
CA ALA A 19 -6.22 2.39 8.89
C ALA A 19 -5.13 1.38 8.49
N PHE A 20 -5.25 0.76 7.31
CA PHE A 20 -4.23 -0.15 6.78
C PHE A 20 -2.91 0.57 6.47
N LEU A 21 -2.97 1.77 5.90
CA LEU A 21 -1.78 2.60 5.67
C LEU A 21 -1.04 2.90 6.97
N ALA A 22 -1.75 3.31 8.02
CA ALA A 22 -1.17 3.60 9.33
C ALA A 22 -0.55 2.33 9.96
N ALA A 23 -1.26 1.20 9.92
CA ALA A 23 -0.76 -0.07 10.43
C ALA A 23 0.49 -0.53 9.67
N PHE A 24 0.49 -0.42 8.33
CA PHE A 24 1.65 -0.70 7.50
C PHE A 24 2.83 0.19 7.85
N LEU A 25 2.65 1.51 7.90
CA LEU A 25 3.74 2.44 8.20
C LEU A 25 4.34 2.13 9.58
N PHE A 26 3.51 1.93 10.59
CA PHE A 26 3.95 1.56 11.93
C PHE A 26 4.76 0.25 11.93
N ALA A 27 4.20 -0.82 11.38
CA ALA A 27 4.83 -2.14 11.35
C ALA A 27 6.13 -2.14 10.52
N ALA A 28 6.14 -1.49 9.36
CA ALA A 28 7.29 -1.41 8.48
C ALA A 28 8.42 -0.60 9.11
N ILE A 29 8.11 0.54 9.76
CA ILE A 29 9.13 1.30 10.50
C ILE A 29 9.78 0.44 11.58
N MET A 30 8.99 -0.37 12.30
CA MET A 30 9.52 -1.26 13.34
C MET A 30 10.37 -2.40 12.76
N LEU A 31 9.99 -2.98 11.61
CA LEU A 31 10.65 -4.16 11.03
C LEU A 31 11.89 -3.81 10.20
N ILE A 32 11.79 -2.81 9.32
CA ILE A 32 12.84 -2.48 8.33
C ILE A 32 13.44 -1.08 8.52
N GLY A 33 12.92 -0.27 9.45
CA GLY A 33 13.42 1.07 9.77
C GLY A 33 12.90 2.16 8.82
N TRP A 34 12.83 3.39 9.34
CA TRP A 34 12.30 4.56 8.62
C TRP A 34 12.90 4.76 7.21
N PRO A 35 14.24 4.75 7.01
CA PRO A 35 14.83 5.02 5.70
C PRO A 35 14.42 4.02 4.62
N ARG A 36 14.14 2.77 5.01
CA ARG A 36 13.72 1.72 4.08
C ARG A 36 12.21 1.77 3.85
N THR A 37 11.42 2.04 4.88
CA THR A 37 9.96 2.16 4.78
C THR A 37 9.54 3.23 3.78
N TRP A 38 10.11 4.44 3.84
CA TRP A 38 9.69 5.51 2.91
C TRP A 38 10.09 5.20 1.47
N ARG A 39 11.26 4.59 1.24
CA ARG A 39 11.69 4.16 -0.11
C ARG A 39 10.79 3.07 -0.65
N PHE A 40 10.50 2.06 0.17
CA PHE A 40 9.59 0.97 -0.17
C PHE A 40 8.20 1.51 -0.53
N TRP A 41 7.67 2.40 0.31
CA TRP A 41 6.37 3.02 0.10
C TRP A 41 6.35 3.85 -1.19
N LEU A 42 7.33 4.74 -1.40
CA LEU A 42 7.38 5.60 -2.58
C LEU A 42 7.53 4.80 -3.88
N ILE A 43 8.43 3.81 -3.91
CA ILE A 43 8.68 3.01 -5.12
C ILE A 43 7.45 2.17 -5.47
N SER A 44 6.87 1.49 -4.48
CA SER A 44 5.67 0.65 -4.69
C SER A 44 4.48 1.49 -5.14
N TRP A 45 4.25 2.64 -4.48
CA TRP A 45 3.18 3.57 -4.83
C TRP A 45 3.37 4.14 -6.24
N ALA A 46 4.57 4.61 -6.58
CA ALA A 46 4.85 5.15 -7.92
C ALA A 46 4.70 4.09 -9.01
N THR A 47 5.16 2.86 -8.75
CA THR A 47 5.00 1.73 -9.68
C THR A 47 3.54 1.42 -9.91
N ALA A 48 2.76 1.27 -8.83
CA ALA A 48 1.33 1.03 -8.92
C ALA A 48 0.62 2.15 -9.68
N PHE A 49 0.94 3.41 -9.37
CA PHE A 49 0.38 4.56 -10.06
C PHE A 49 0.67 4.53 -11.57
N VAL A 50 1.91 4.23 -11.97
CA VAL A 50 2.27 4.09 -13.40
C VAL A 50 1.53 2.94 -14.06
N CYS A 51 1.40 1.80 -13.38
CA CYS A 51 0.66 0.64 -13.90
C CYS A 51 -0.84 0.94 -14.08
N GLU A 52 -1.46 1.62 -13.12
CA GLU A 52 -2.85 2.08 -13.19
C GLU A 52 -3.05 3.09 -14.33
N TYR A 53 -2.18 4.09 -14.39
CA TYR A 53 -2.16 5.12 -15.42
C TYR A 53 -1.95 4.55 -16.83
N SER A 54 -1.10 3.52 -16.92
CA SER A 54 -0.84 2.80 -18.16
C SER A 54 -2.03 1.94 -18.56
N SER A 55 -2.66 1.23 -17.62
CA SER A 55 -3.78 0.32 -17.90
C SER A 55 -5.02 1.05 -18.40
N THR A 56 -5.29 2.24 -17.87
CA THR A 56 -6.39 3.10 -18.36
C THR A 56 -6.20 3.61 -19.80
N ARG A 57 -4.98 3.59 -20.34
CA ARG A 57 -4.64 4.12 -21.68
C ARG A 57 -4.18 3.09 -22.70
N THR A 58 -3.51 2.04 -22.25
CA THR A 58 -2.85 1.02 -23.08
C THR A 58 -3.29 -0.40 -22.72
N GLY A 59 -4.03 -0.57 -21.62
CA GLY A 59 -4.50 -1.87 -21.14
C GLY A 59 -3.42 -2.75 -20.50
N ILE A 60 -2.20 -2.24 -20.27
CA ILE A 60 -1.09 -2.99 -19.66
C ILE A 60 -0.67 -2.29 -18.35
N PRO A 61 -0.43 -3.01 -17.23
CA PRO A 61 -0.40 -4.48 -17.08
C PRO A 61 -1.71 -5.14 -16.62
N PHE A 62 -2.68 -4.38 -16.11
CA PHE A 62 -3.87 -4.93 -15.46
C PHE A 62 -5.05 -5.20 -16.40
N GLY A 63 -4.87 -5.00 -17.71
CA GLY A 63 -5.94 -5.06 -18.70
C GLY A 63 -6.59 -3.70 -18.94
N TRP A 64 -7.52 -3.67 -19.88
CA TRP A 64 -8.31 -2.47 -20.17
C TRP A 64 -9.45 -2.33 -19.17
N TYR A 65 -9.46 -1.23 -18.42
CA TYR A 65 -10.59 -0.82 -17.60
C TYR A 65 -10.68 0.71 -17.57
N HIS A 66 -11.89 1.18 -17.29
CA HIS A 66 -12.18 2.60 -17.13
C HIS A 66 -12.97 2.78 -15.84
N TYR A 67 -12.55 3.75 -15.02
CA TYR A 67 -13.35 4.16 -13.88
C TYR A 67 -14.58 4.91 -14.40
N ASN A 68 -15.79 4.48 -14.01
CA ASN A 68 -17.05 5.03 -14.55
C ASN A 68 -17.35 6.48 -14.13
N GLY A 69 -16.45 7.13 -13.38
CA GLY A 69 -16.61 8.49 -12.91
C GLY A 69 -17.63 8.70 -11.78
N SER A 70 -18.27 7.66 -11.26
CA SER A 70 -19.32 7.75 -10.22
C SER A 70 -18.85 8.37 -8.91
N THR A 71 -17.55 8.34 -8.62
CA THR A 71 -16.91 8.91 -7.42
C THR A 71 -16.12 10.19 -7.72
N VAL A 72 -16.17 10.69 -8.96
CA VAL A 72 -15.57 11.97 -9.35
C VAL A 72 -16.28 13.11 -8.60
N GLY A 73 -15.52 13.88 -7.82
CA GLY A 73 -16.07 14.91 -6.94
C GLY A 73 -16.39 14.45 -5.50
N GLN A 74 -16.14 13.18 -5.18
CA GLN A 74 -16.18 12.66 -3.80
C GLN A 74 -14.82 12.16 -3.32
N GLU A 75 -13.97 11.69 -4.24
CA GLU A 75 -12.65 11.16 -3.92
C GLU A 75 -11.53 11.94 -4.63
N LEU A 76 -10.30 11.82 -4.12
CA LEU A 76 -9.13 12.41 -4.74
C LEU A 76 -8.70 11.57 -5.95
N TYR A 77 -8.79 12.18 -7.13
CA TYR A 77 -8.32 11.63 -8.40
C TYR A 77 -7.05 12.34 -8.86
N PHE A 78 -6.13 11.58 -9.45
CA PHE A 78 -4.97 12.11 -10.15
C PHE A 78 -4.94 11.51 -11.56
N SER A 79 -5.20 12.34 -12.58
CA SER A 79 -5.30 11.90 -13.99
C SER A 79 -6.24 10.69 -14.18
N ASP A 80 -7.48 10.78 -13.70
CA ASP A 80 -8.52 9.73 -13.81
C ASP A 80 -8.27 8.45 -13.01
N VAL A 81 -7.15 8.38 -12.27
CA VAL A 81 -6.84 7.28 -11.34
C VAL A 81 -7.14 7.72 -9.90
N PRO A 82 -7.93 6.96 -9.13
CA PRO A 82 -8.17 7.25 -7.72
C PRO A 82 -6.90 7.06 -6.89
N PHE A 83 -6.51 8.08 -6.12
CA PHE A 83 -5.26 8.09 -5.36
C PHE A 83 -5.16 6.96 -4.31
N MET A 84 -6.30 6.55 -3.76
CA MET A 84 -6.38 5.47 -2.76
C MET A 84 -5.99 4.11 -3.32
N ASP A 85 -6.17 3.92 -4.63
CA ASP A 85 -5.94 2.63 -5.27
C ASP A 85 -4.44 2.32 -5.30
N SER A 86 -3.65 3.25 -5.84
CA SER A 86 -2.19 3.10 -5.91
C SER A 86 -1.52 3.02 -4.53
N ILE A 87 -2.06 3.68 -3.50
CA ILE A 87 -1.55 3.56 -2.12
C ILE A 87 -1.80 2.16 -1.55
N SER A 88 -2.92 1.54 -1.93
CA SER A 88 -3.32 0.25 -1.39
C SER A 88 -2.35 -0.87 -1.77
N PHE A 89 -1.76 -0.79 -2.95
CA PHE A 89 -0.70 -1.69 -3.38
C PHE A 89 0.50 -1.70 -2.43
N SER A 90 0.89 -0.56 -1.84
CA SER A 90 2.05 -0.51 -0.95
C SER A 90 1.85 -1.35 0.31
N PHE A 91 0.71 -1.21 1.00
CA PHE A 91 0.48 -1.96 2.24
C PHE A 91 0.14 -3.44 1.98
N LEU A 92 -0.47 -3.75 0.82
CA LEU A 92 -0.69 -5.15 0.41
C LEU A 92 0.63 -5.84 0.05
N LEU A 93 1.53 -5.16 -0.65
CA LEU A 93 2.86 -5.69 -0.96
C LEU A 93 3.66 -5.95 0.32
N TYR A 94 3.56 -5.05 1.31
CA TYR A 94 4.19 -5.28 2.61
C TYR A 94 3.59 -6.48 3.34
N ALA A 95 2.28 -6.63 3.34
CA ALA A 95 1.62 -7.80 3.94
C ALA A 95 2.09 -9.10 3.26
N ALA A 96 2.14 -9.13 1.93
CA ALA A 96 2.66 -10.26 1.16
C ALA A 96 4.13 -10.55 1.47
N TYR A 97 4.95 -9.50 1.64
CA TYR A 97 6.33 -9.63 2.08
C TYR A 97 6.45 -10.27 3.46
N CYS A 98 5.66 -9.82 4.45
CA CYS A 98 5.63 -10.43 5.78
C CYS A 98 5.20 -11.90 5.74
N VAL A 99 4.18 -12.24 4.94
CA VAL A 99 3.76 -13.63 4.73
C VAL A 99 4.90 -14.46 4.13
N ALA A 100 5.60 -13.93 3.13
CA ALA A 100 6.75 -14.61 2.54
C ALA A 100 7.87 -14.85 3.56
N LEU A 101 8.17 -13.88 4.44
CA LEU A 101 9.13 -14.07 5.52
C LEU A 101 8.70 -15.18 6.48
N CYS A 102 7.43 -15.21 6.89
CA CYS A 102 6.90 -16.24 7.78
C CYS A 102 6.98 -17.65 7.18
N LEU A 103 6.80 -17.79 5.86
CA LEU A 103 6.81 -19.08 5.17
C LEU A 103 8.23 -19.55 4.81
N LEU A 104 9.15 -18.62 4.50
CA LEU A 104 10.46 -18.93 3.93
C LEU A 104 11.61 -18.83 4.93
N LEU A 105 11.47 -18.08 6.03
CA LEU A 105 12.52 -17.99 7.03
C LEU A 105 12.58 -19.28 7.86
N PRO A 106 13.76 -19.89 8.03
CA PRO A 106 13.91 -21.02 8.93
C PRO A 106 13.60 -20.57 10.36
N ILE A 107 12.65 -21.26 11.00
CA ILE A 107 12.37 -21.07 12.43
C ILE A 107 13.55 -21.69 13.17
N GLY A 108 14.53 -20.87 13.54
CA GLY A 108 15.65 -21.31 14.34
C GLY A 108 15.14 -21.93 15.64
N GLN A 109 15.52 -23.18 15.93
CA GLN A 109 15.29 -23.74 17.25
C GLN A 109 16.16 -22.98 18.24
N SER A 110 15.55 -22.38 19.27
CA SER A 110 16.29 -21.83 20.39
C SER A 110 17.22 -22.91 20.96
N PRO A 111 18.53 -22.66 21.12
CA PRO A 111 19.41 -23.65 21.71
C PRO A 111 18.88 -24.03 23.10
N PRO A 112 18.93 -25.31 23.50
CA PRO A 112 18.45 -25.74 24.80
C PRO A 112 19.15 -24.91 25.88
N SER A 113 18.36 -24.34 26.80
CA SER A 113 18.92 -23.53 27.88
C SER A 113 19.89 -24.40 28.67
N THR A 114 21.18 -24.09 28.53
CA THR A 114 22.20 -24.72 29.36
C THR A 114 22.03 -24.12 30.75
N ARG A 115 21.21 -24.73 31.59
CA ARG A 115 21.23 -24.48 33.04
C ARG A 115 22.59 -24.94 33.55
N SER A 116 23.49 -23.99 33.81
CA SER A 116 24.66 -24.24 34.65
C SER A 116 24.17 -24.54 36.07
N ILE A 117 24.45 -25.76 36.54
CA ILE A 117 24.34 -26.17 37.95
C ILE A 117 25.50 -25.54 38.72
#